data_AF-A0A9P0ZYY3-F1
#
_entry.id   AF-A0A9P0ZYY3-F1
#
_cell.length_a   1.000
_cell.length_b   1.000
_cell.length_c   1.000
_cell.angle_alpha   90.00
_cell.angle_beta   90.00
_cell.angle_gamma   90.00
#
_symmetry.space_group_name_H-M   'P 1'
#
loop_
_entity.id
_entity.type
_entity.pdbx_description
1 polymer ?
#
loop_
_entity_poly.entity_id
_entity_poly.type
_entity_poly.pdbx_seq_one_letter_code
_entity_poly.pdbx_strand_id
1 'polypeptide(L)'
;MAPKRRNDATSSSSSVPRFTSTENEAWYDQRKKWKIVIEKTVHPEIEALYRLSDAFHKLGWAVMLTLTGAFYPTLVWEFYGNIEKKMDPFGNIVSTVKGTKITISKQQLSNLLRVPNDGHPVEMNSVVVLTDPTYKEIDVMNNYGFDEELKARVLEPRERLIAYLLSFNILPRASDTHVLRRLDLYLMHKMM
;
A
#
# COMPACT_ATOMS: atom_id res chain seq x y z
N MET A 1 70.15 -16.21 -6.45
CA MET A 1 69.18 -15.09 -6.54
C MET A 1 67.82 -15.66 -6.90
N ALA A 2 66.92 -15.77 -5.92
CA ALA A 2 65.56 -16.25 -6.12
C ALA A 2 64.63 -15.07 -6.47
N PRO A 3 63.68 -15.20 -7.41
CA PRO A 3 62.72 -14.15 -7.66
C PRO A 3 61.58 -14.21 -6.62
N LYS A 4 61.34 -13.04 -6.03
CA LYS A 4 60.31 -12.72 -5.03
C LYS A 4 58.91 -13.03 -5.57
N ARG A 5 58.13 -13.82 -4.81
CA ARG A 5 56.68 -14.00 -5.01
C ARG A 5 55.98 -12.63 -4.92
N ARG A 6 55.25 -12.25 -5.98
CA ARG A 6 54.23 -11.20 -5.91
C ARG A 6 53.06 -11.76 -5.09
N ASN A 7 52.84 -11.17 -3.92
CA ASN A 7 51.57 -11.28 -3.22
C ASN A 7 50.59 -10.38 -3.97
N ASP A 8 49.80 -10.96 -4.88
CA ASP A 8 48.65 -10.27 -5.41
C ASP A 8 47.58 -10.25 -4.31
N ALA A 9 47.35 -9.04 -3.84
CA ALA A 9 46.37 -8.71 -2.82
C ALA A 9 45.01 -9.23 -3.23
N THR A 10 44.40 -9.97 -2.31
CA THR A 10 43.00 -10.35 -2.26
C THR A 10 42.14 -9.13 -2.60
N SER A 11 41.55 -9.11 -3.80
CA SER A 11 40.47 -8.20 -4.14
C SER A 11 39.25 -8.63 -3.32
N SER A 12 39.16 -8.15 -2.07
CA SER A 12 37.94 -8.27 -1.30
C SER A 12 36.90 -7.41 -2.01
N SER A 13 36.07 -8.01 -2.86
CA SER A 13 34.81 -7.40 -3.25
C SER A 13 33.96 -7.35 -1.98
N SER A 14 34.14 -6.30 -1.18
CA SER A 14 33.26 -6.01 -0.06
C SER A 14 31.92 -5.63 -0.66
N SER A 15 31.12 -6.63 -1.03
CA SER A 15 29.74 -6.43 -1.42
C SER A 15 29.06 -5.70 -0.28
N VAL A 16 28.51 -4.53 -0.56
CA VAL A 16 27.81 -3.74 0.46
C VAL A 16 26.74 -4.64 1.08
N PRO A 17 26.71 -4.78 2.42
CA PRO A 17 25.77 -5.67 3.07
C PRO A 17 24.35 -5.24 2.74
N ARG A 18 23.54 -6.23 2.34
CA ARG A 18 22.16 -6.02 1.89
C ARG A 18 21.25 -5.61 3.05
N PHE A 19 21.53 -6.10 4.26
CA PHE A 19 20.77 -5.80 5.46
C PHE A 19 21.61 -5.07 6.49
N THR A 20 21.00 -4.13 7.21
CA THR A 20 21.68 -3.31 8.22
C THR A 20 21.87 -4.02 9.56
N SER A 21 21.22 -5.18 9.76
CA SER A 21 21.39 -6.05 10.92
C SER A 21 20.99 -7.50 10.59
N THR A 22 21.41 -8.44 11.42
CA THR A 22 20.98 -9.86 11.34
C THR A 22 19.48 -10.03 11.64
N GLU A 23 18.91 -9.17 12.49
CA GLU A 23 17.47 -9.14 12.77
C GLU A 23 16.66 -8.76 11.52
N ASN A 24 17.14 -7.79 10.76
CA ASN A 24 16.51 -7.32 9.52
C ASN A 24 16.57 -8.39 8.42
N GLU A 25 17.69 -9.13 8.34
CA GLU A 25 17.83 -10.28 7.45
C GLU A 25 16.88 -11.41 7.83
N ALA A 26 16.78 -11.77 9.11
CA ALA A 26 15.85 -12.77 9.60
C ALA A 26 14.38 -12.37 9.33
N TRP A 27 14.04 -11.09 9.53
CA TRP A 27 12.73 -10.54 9.21
C TRP A 27 12.40 -10.71 7.73
N TYR A 28 13.36 -10.39 6.85
CA TYR A 28 13.23 -10.55 5.41
C TYR A 28 13.03 -12.01 5.01
N ASP A 29 13.85 -12.93 5.52
CA ASP A 29 13.78 -14.34 5.17
C ASP A 29 12.46 -15.00 5.55
N GLN A 30 11.86 -14.56 6.66
CA GLN A 30 10.55 -15.01 7.09
C GLN A 30 9.43 -14.52 6.16
N ARG A 31 9.53 -13.31 5.62
CA ARG A 31 8.43 -12.62 4.91
C ARG A 31 8.58 -12.54 3.40
N LYS A 32 9.78 -12.75 2.83
CA LYS A 32 9.99 -12.76 1.38
C LYS A 32 9.15 -13.80 0.64
N LYS A 33 8.66 -14.82 1.36
CA LYS A 33 7.75 -15.87 0.86
C LYS A 33 6.30 -15.40 0.76
N TRP A 34 5.94 -14.28 1.40
CA TRP A 34 4.59 -13.73 1.36
C TRP A 34 4.35 -13.10 -0.01
N LYS A 35 3.13 -13.25 -0.52
CA LYS A 35 2.73 -12.59 -1.76
C LYS A 35 2.60 -11.09 -1.50
N ILE A 36 3.30 -10.29 -2.29
CA ILE A 36 3.01 -8.86 -2.35
C ILE A 36 1.75 -8.69 -3.20
N VAL A 37 0.77 -7.97 -2.68
CA VAL A 37 -0.42 -7.61 -3.45
C VAL A 37 0.02 -6.53 -4.45
N ILE A 38 -0.14 -6.84 -5.73
CA ILE A 38 0.12 -5.89 -6.82
C ILE A 38 -1.18 -5.15 -7.09
N GLU A 39 -1.08 -3.83 -7.19
CA GLU A 39 -2.20 -2.93 -7.46
C GLU A 39 -2.89 -3.29 -8.78
N LYS A 40 -4.20 -3.10 -8.81
CA LYS A 40 -5.05 -3.33 -9.98
C LYS A 40 -5.28 -2.02 -10.71
N THR A 41 -5.04 -2.03 -12.02
CA THR A 41 -5.44 -0.95 -12.91
C THR A 41 -6.84 -1.19 -13.45
N VAL A 42 -7.51 -0.11 -13.85
CA VAL A 42 -8.84 -0.18 -14.47
C VAL A 42 -8.69 -0.19 -15.99
N HIS A 43 -9.33 -1.15 -16.66
CA HIS A 43 -9.36 -1.18 -18.12
C HIS A 43 -10.16 0.01 -18.66
N PRO A 44 -9.73 0.69 -19.76
CA PRO A 44 -10.40 1.88 -20.26
C PRO A 44 -11.90 1.72 -20.54
N GLU A 45 -12.33 0.56 -21.03
CA GLU A 45 -13.75 0.27 -21.28
C GLU A 45 -14.58 0.18 -19.99
N ILE A 46 -14.01 -0.41 -18.94
CA ILE A 46 -14.65 -0.49 -17.62
C ILE A 46 -14.73 0.91 -17.01
N GLU A 47 -13.68 1.71 -17.16
CA GLU A 47 -13.67 3.11 -16.72
C GLU A 47 -14.71 3.95 -17.48
N ALA A 48 -14.81 3.80 -18.80
CA ALA A 48 -15.79 4.53 -19.62
C ALA A 48 -17.24 4.18 -19.23
N LEU A 49 -17.49 2.91 -18.87
CA LEU A 49 -18.82 2.44 -18.49
C LEU A 49 -19.22 2.84 -17.06
N TYR A 50 -18.30 2.68 -16.10
CA TYR A 50 -18.63 2.80 -14.68
C TYR A 50 -18.06 4.04 -14.00
N ARG A 51 -17.16 4.80 -14.66
CA ARG A 51 -16.52 6.02 -14.14
C ARG A 51 -16.02 5.83 -12.72
N LEU A 52 -15.12 4.86 -12.54
CA LEU A 52 -14.61 4.49 -11.22
C LEU A 52 -13.67 5.59 -10.70
N SER A 53 -12.92 6.24 -11.59
CA SER A 53 -12.01 7.33 -11.21
C SER A 53 -12.74 8.50 -10.55
N ASP A 54 -13.97 8.84 -10.96
CA ASP A 54 -14.80 9.89 -10.36
C ASP A 54 -15.03 9.64 -8.86
N ALA A 55 -15.29 8.39 -8.47
CA ALA A 55 -15.48 7.99 -7.07
C ALA A 55 -14.19 8.18 -6.26
N PHE A 56 -13.06 7.70 -6.79
CA PHE A 56 -11.77 7.80 -6.13
C PHE A 56 -11.24 9.24 -6.08
N HIS A 57 -11.64 10.09 -7.04
CA HIS A 57 -11.25 11.49 -7.08
C HIS A 57 -11.77 12.28 -5.87
N LYS A 58 -12.97 11.94 -5.35
CA LYS A 58 -13.53 12.59 -4.15
C LYS A 58 -12.66 12.49 -2.91
N LEU A 59 -11.85 11.43 -2.81
CA LEU A 59 -10.87 11.24 -1.74
C LEU A 59 -9.44 11.59 -2.16
N GLY A 60 -9.25 12.13 -3.37
CA GLY A 60 -7.92 12.41 -3.93
C GLY A 60 -7.13 11.17 -4.31
N TRP A 61 -7.78 10.00 -4.45
CA TRP A 61 -7.12 8.70 -4.65
C TRP A 61 -7.16 8.18 -6.09
N ALA A 62 -7.72 8.94 -7.04
CA ALA A 62 -7.86 8.49 -8.43
C ALA A 62 -6.54 8.02 -9.06
N VAL A 63 -5.42 8.64 -8.68
CA VAL A 63 -4.07 8.26 -9.14
C VAL A 63 -3.67 6.83 -8.79
N MET A 64 -4.22 6.25 -7.72
CA MET A 64 -3.94 4.86 -7.33
C MET A 64 -4.45 3.85 -8.35
N LEU A 65 -5.38 4.25 -9.22
CA LEU A 65 -5.93 3.40 -10.29
C LEU A 65 -5.04 3.37 -11.54
N THR A 66 -4.07 4.29 -11.63
CA THR A 66 -3.21 4.49 -12.81
C THR A 66 -1.73 4.28 -12.52
N LEU A 67 -1.39 3.77 -11.32
CA LEU A 67 -0.02 3.42 -10.99
C LEU A 67 0.46 2.28 -11.89
N THR A 68 1.32 2.62 -12.83
CA THR A 68 1.99 1.67 -13.73
C THR A 68 3.49 1.78 -13.54
N GLY A 69 4.21 0.65 -13.52
CA GLY A 69 5.66 0.69 -13.43
C GLY A 69 6.29 -0.69 -13.29
N ALA A 70 7.60 -0.74 -13.45
CA ALA A 70 8.36 -1.94 -13.14
C ALA A 70 8.35 -2.18 -11.63
N PHE A 71 7.97 -3.39 -11.24
CA PHE A 71 7.92 -3.81 -9.84
C PHE A 71 9.11 -4.71 -9.52
N TYR A 72 9.84 -4.38 -8.44
CA TYR A 72 11.02 -5.12 -8.01
C TYR A 72 10.80 -5.69 -6.59
N PRO A 73 10.13 -6.85 -6.45
CA PRO A 73 9.73 -7.42 -5.15
C PRO A 73 10.90 -7.55 -4.16
N THR A 74 12.05 -7.95 -4.67
CA THR A 74 13.28 -8.13 -3.90
C THR A 74 13.76 -6.84 -3.23
N LEU A 75 13.65 -5.69 -3.93
CA LEU A 75 14.02 -4.38 -3.40
C LEU A 75 12.98 -3.83 -2.43
N VAL A 76 11.69 -4.12 -2.69
CA VAL A 76 10.60 -3.73 -1.79
C VAL A 76 10.72 -4.45 -0.45
N TRP A 77 10.96 -5.77 -0.47
CA TRP A 77 11.17 -6.52 0.76
C TRP A 77 12.44 -6.11 1.50
N GLU A 78 13.51 -5.77 0.79
CA GLU A 78 14.72 -5.23 1.39
C GLU A 78 14.46 -3.86 2.05
N PHE A 79 13.70 -2.99 1.38
CA PHE A 79 13.26 -1.72 1.95
C PHE A 79 12.53 -1.94 3.27
N TYR A 80 11.52 -2.82 3.31
CA TYR A 80 10.78 -3.09 4.55
C TYR A 80 11.64 -3.75 5.64
N GLY A 81 12.53 -4.66 5.26
CA GLY A 81 13.43 -5.32 6.20
C GLY A 81 14.40 -4.34 6.86
N ASN A 82 14.81 -3.29 6.15
CA ASN A 82 15.79 -2.31 6.63
C ASN A 82 15.20 -1.02 7.20
N ILE A 83 13.89 -0.95 7.45
CA ILE A 83 13.27 0.23 8.07
C ILE A 83 13.91 0.50 9.43
N GLU A 84 14.36 1.74 9.64
CA GLU A 84 14.86 2.18 10.94
C GLU A 84 13.71 2.16 11.96
N LYS A 85 13.89 1.43 13.07
CA LYS A 85 12.85 1.21 14.10
C LYS A 85 12.32 2.50 14.74
N LYS A 86 13.10 3.58 14.69
CA LYS A 86 12.66 4.90 15.17
C LYS A 86 12.24 5.71 13.95
N MET A 87 10.97 6.11 13.92
CA MET A 87 10.59 7.26 13.09
C MET A 87 11.48 8.43 13.48
N ASP A 88 11.97 9.16 12.50
CA ASP A 88 12.71 10.38 12.78
C ASP A 88 11.75 11.42 13.42
N PRO A 89 12.28 12.52 14.00
CA PRO A 89 11.45 13.55 14.64
C PRO A 89 10.39 14.18 13.73
N PHE A 90 10.49 13.98 12.41
CA PHE A 90 9.58 14.51 11.39
C PHE A 90 8.58 13.46 10.91
N GLY A 91 8.64 12.23 11.43
CA GLY A 91 7.77 11.12 11.04
C GLY A 91 8.12 10.52 9.68
N ASN A 92 9.36 10.69 9.20
CA ASN A 92 9.79 10.10 7.94
C ASN A 92 10.12 8.61 8.13
N ILE A 93 9.91 7.84 7.06
CA ILE A 93 10.33 6.45 6.98
C ILE A 93 11.74 6.43 6.38
N VAL A 94 12.68 5.85 7.12
CA VAL A 94 14.07 5.75 6.71
C VAL A 94 14.42 4.28 6.53
N SER A 95 15.05 3.94 5.41
CA SER A 95 15.51 2.58 5.10
C SER A 95 16.78 2.59 4.26
N THR A 96 17.43 1.45 4.10
CA THR A 96 18.60 1.28 3.23
C THR A 96 18.31 0.20 2.20
N VAL A 97 18.53 0.48 0.91
CA VAL A 97 18.35 -0.46 -0.19
C VAL A 97 19.56 -0.41 -1.10
N LYS A 98 20.18 -1.56 -1.39
CA LYS A 98 21.43 -1.70 -2.14
C LYS A 98 22.53 -0.75 -1.64
N GLY A 99 22.64 -0.60 -0.32
CA GLY A 99 23.61 0.31 0.30
C GLY A 99 23.27 1.80 0.21
N THR A 100 22.14 2.16 -0.39
CA THR A 100 21.69 3.55 -0.51
C THR A 100 20.65 3.84 0.57
N LYS A 101 20.89 4.87 1.38
CA LYS A 101 19.93 5.35 2.37
C LYS A 101 18.79 6.10 1.67
N ILE A 102 17.56 5.66 1.88
CA ILE A 102 16.33 6.23 1.34
C ILE A 102 15.54 6.81 2.50
N THR A 103 15.16 8.09 2.38
CA THR A 103 14.23 8.74 3.29
C THR A 103 12.96 9.06 2.51
N ILE A 104 11.82 8.65 3.07
CA ILE A 104 10.49 8.89 2.53
C ILE A 104 9.72 9.76 3.52
N SER A 105 9.54 11.03 3.17
CA SER A 105 8.67 11.97 3.87
C SER A 105 7.25 11.96 3.33
N LYS A 106 6.30 12.50 4.13
CA LYS A 106 4.92 12.72 3.67
C LYS A 106 4.87 13.58 2.40
N GLN A 107 5.71 14.62 2.32
CA GLN A 107 5.78 15.48 1.14
C GLN A 107 6.31 14.73 -0.09
N GLN A 108 7.33 13.87 0.07
CA GLN A 108 7.83 13.05 -1.03
C GLN A 108 6.77 12.06 -1.53
N LEU A 109 6.03 11.42 -0.62
CA LEU A 109 4.91 10.55 -0.99
C LEU A 109 3.80 11.33 -1.70
N SER A 110 3.41 12.49 -1.17
CA SER A 110 2.43 13.37 -1.79
C SER A 110 2.84 13.78 -3.20
N ASN A 111 4.09 14.19 -3.40
CA ASN A 111 4.61 14.55 -4.72
C ASN A 111 4.67 13.35 -5.68
N LEU A 112 5.14 12.19 -5.19
CA LEU A 112 5.27 10.97 -5.98
C LEU A 112 3.90 10.45 -6.43
N LEU A 113 2.95 10.39 -5.49
CA LEU A 113 1.61 9.90 -5.73
C LEU A 113 0.70 10.98 -6.31
N ARG A 114 1.12 12.25 -6.34
CA ARG A 114 0.27 13.39 -6.72
C ARG A 114 -1.03 13.46 -5.92
N VAL A 115 -0.96 13.11 -4.64
CA VAL A 115 -2.10 13.15 -3.71
C VAL A 115 -1.93 14.35 -2.78
N PRO A 116 -2.96 15.17 -2.55
CA PRO A 116 -2.91 16.27 -1.59
C PRO A 116 -2.53 15.78 -0.19
N ASN A 117 -1.75 16.58 0.55
CA ASN A 117 -1.34 16.30 1.93
C ASN A 117 -1.88 17.35 2.92
N ASP A 118 -2.97 18.01 2.54
CA ASP A 118 -3.69 19.03 3.31
C ASP A 118 -4.93 18.47 4.05
N GLY A 119 -5.31 17.23 3.75
CA GLY A 119 -6.41 16.54 4.40
C GLY A 119 -6.11 16.09 5.85
N HIS A 120 -7.17 15.87 6.62
CA HIS A 120 -7.05 15.26 7.94
C HIS A 120 -6.59 13.80 7.83
N PRO A 121 -5.67 13.33 8.69
CA PRO A 121 -5.33 11.92 8.76
C PRO A 121 -6.58 11.08 9.04
N VAL A 122 -6.91 10.18 8.13
CA VAL A 122 -7.94 9.17 8.37
C VAL A 122 -7.23 7.97 8.98
N GLU A 123 -7.35 7.77 10.30
CA GLU A 123 -6.94 6.49 10.85
C GLU A 123 -7.90 5.42 10.35
N MET A 124 -7.35 4.46 9.61
CA MET A 124 -8.12 3.34 9.06
C MET A 124 -8.36 2.27 10.13
N ASN A 125 -8.95 2.68 11.26
CA ASN A 125 -9.39 1.79 12.34
C ASN A 125 -10.90 1.91 12.56
N SER A 126 -11.49 0.91 13.21
CA SER A 126 -12.93 0.86 13.47
C SER A 126 -13.42 2.02 14.33
N VAL A 127 -12.56 2.64 15.13
CA VAL A 127 -12.92 3.73 16.04
C VAL A 127 -13.26 4.98 15.24
N VAL A 128 -12.46 5.34 14.22
CA VAL A 128 -12.74 6.51 13.36
C VAL A 128 -14.04 6.37 12.57
N VAL A 129 -14.34 5.16 12.11
CA VAL A 129 -15.61 4.89 11.40
C VAL A 129 -16.81 5.11 12.32
N LEU A 130 -16.70 4.73 13.60
CA LEU A 130 -17.80 4.80 14.57
C LEU A 130 -17.99 6.19 15.19
N THR A 131 -16.98 7.07 15.10
CA THR A 131 -17.04 8.42 15.69
C THR A 131 -17.37 9.52 14.67
N ASP A 132 -17.42 9.20 13.36
CA ASP A 132 -17.82 10.15 12.34
C ASP A 132 -19.34 10.43 12.42
N PRO A 133 -19.76 11.66 12.79
CA PRO A 133 -21.19 11.98 12.96
C PRO A 133 -21.96 11.99 11.64
N THR A 134 -21.26 12.06 10.50
CA THR A 134 -21.85 12.03 9.16
C THR A 134 -22.05 10.60 8.64
N TYR A 135 -21.53 9.60 9.33
CA TYR A 135 -21.67 8.19 8.96
C TYR A 135 -22.59 7.44 9.92
N LYS A 136 -23.66 6.86 9.36
CA LYS A 136 -24.56 5.96 10.08
C LYS A 136 -24.58 4.63 9.36
N GLU A 137 -23.90 3.63 9.92
CA GLU A 137 -23.74 2.31 9.30
C GLU A 137 -25.08 1.69 8.89
N ILE A 138 -26.11 1.79 9.75
CA ILE A 138 -27.45 1.27 9.47
C ILE A 138 -28.07 1.92 8.24
N ASP A 139 -27.97 3.24 8.11
CA ASP A 139 -28.55 3.97 6.97
C ASP A 139 -27.85 3.57 5.66
N VAL A 140 -26.52 3.43 5.72
CA VAL A 140 -25.70 2.99 4.57
C VAL A 140 -26.02 1.54 4.20
N MET A 141 -26.15 0.65 5.19
CA MET A 141 -26.53 -0.75 4.96
C MET A 141 -27.90 -0.87 4.31
N ASN A 142 -28.88 -0.10 4.79
CA ASN A 142 -30.24 -0.05 4.23
C ASN A 142 -30.23 0.44 2.78
N ASN A 143 -29.42 1.46 2.46
CA ASN A 143 -29.31 1.99 1.11
C ASN A 143 -28.78 0.97 0.09
N TYR A 144 -28.00 -0.01 0.53
CA TYR A 144 -27.49 -1.10 -0.31
C TYR A 144 -28.28 -2.42 -0.15
N GLY A 145 -29.36 -2.44 0.63
CA GLY A 145 -30.18 -3.63 0.86
C GLY A 145 -29.45 -4.77 1.58
N PHE A 146 -28.60 -4.45 2.55
CA PHE A 146 -27.96 -5.46 3.39
C PHE A 146 -28.83 -5.81 4.60
N ASP A 147 -29.22 -7.08 4.73
CA ASP A 147 -30.03 -7.55 5.86
C ASP A 147 -29.18 -8.07 7.04
N GLU A 148 -28.07 -8.79 6.79
CA GLU A 148 -27.22 -9.33 7.88
C GLU A 148 -25.74 -9.49 7.49
N GLU A 149 -25.44 -9.95 6.27
CA GLU A 149 -24.06 -10.12 5.79
C GLU A 149 -23.72 -9.15 4.65
N LEU A 150 -22.59 -8.46 4.80
CA LEU A 150 -22.09 -7.48 3.84
C LEU A 150 -21.46 -8.14 2.61
N LYS A 151 -22.24 -8.87 1.80
CA LYS A 151 -21.71 -9.54 0.60
C LYS A 151 -21.63 -8.58 -0.59
N ALA A 152 -20.47 -8.43 -1.21
CA ALA A 152 -20.27 -7.58 -2.39
C ALA A 152 -21.18 -7.95 -3.58
N ARG A 153 -21.74 -9.16 -3.60
CA ARG A 153 -22.66 -9.63 -4.65
C ARG A 153 -24.02 -8.92 -4.66
N VAL A 154 -24.45 -8.31 -3.56
CA VAL A 154 -25.74 -7.58 -3.53
C VAL A 154 -25.59 -6.14 -4.01
N LEU A 155 -24.35 -5.65 -4.11
CA LEU A 155 -24.06 -4.35 -4.70
C LEU A 155 -24.27 -4.39 -6.21
N GLU A 156 -24.71 -3.24 -6.73
CA GLU A 156 -24.67 -2.92 -8.15
C GLU A 156 -23.25 -3.06 -8.73
N PRO A 157 -23.10 -3.32 -10.04
CA PRO A 157 -21.81 -3.63 -10.64
C PRO A 157 -20.71 -2.59 -10.38
N ARG A 158 -21.05 -1.29 -10.42
CA ARG A 158 -20.11 -0.20 -10.19
C ARG A 158 -19.57 -0.24 -8.76
N GLU A 159 -20.45 -0.35 -7.78
CA GLU A 159 -20.15 -0.37 -6.35
C GLU A 159 -19.33 -1.60 -5.98
N ARG A 160 -19.64 -2.74 -6.60
CA ARG A 160 -18.84 -3.97 -6.47
C ARG A 160 -17.42 -3.78 -6.99
N LEU A 161 -17.24 -3.09 -8.11
CA LEU A 161 -15.91 -2.77 -8.65
C LEU A 161 -15.14 -1.80 -7.75
N ILE A 162 -15.80 -0.79 -7.18
CA ILE A 162 -15.18 0.12 -6.20
C ILE A 162 -14.69 -0.68 -4.98
N ALA A 163 -15.55 -1.52 -4.40
CA ALA A 163 -15.18 -2.37 -3.26
C ALA A 163 -13.99 -3.30 -3.58
N TYR A 164 -14.00 -3.88 -4.79
CA TYR A 164 -12.90 -4.69 -5.27
C TYR A 164 -11.59 -3.87 -5.30
N LEU A 165 -11.59 -2.71 -5.95
CA LEU A 165 -10.41 -1.84 -6.05
C LEU A 165 -9.90 -1.36 -4.68
N LEU A 166 -10.80 -1.03 -3.74
CA LEU A 166 -10.43 -0.70 -2.36
C LEU A 166 -9.66 -1.85 -1.70
N SER A 167 -10.12 -3.10 -1.90
CA SER A 167 -9.52 -4.29 -1.29
C SER A 167 -8.16 -4.70 -1.86
N PHE A 168 -7.77 -4.17 -3.03
CA PHE A 168 -6.49 -4.44 -3.67
C PHE A 168 -5.52 -3.26 -3.61
N ASN A 169 -6.00 -2.03 -3.76
CA ASN A 169 -5.13 -0.87 -3.97
C ASN A 169 -4.98 0.02 -2.72
N ILE A 170 -5.99 0.05 -1.85
CA ILE A 170 -5.98 0.96 -0.68
C ILE A 170 -5.79 0.19 0.62
N LEU A 171 -6.56 -0.89 0.79
CA LEU A 171 -6.51 -1.75 1.97
C LEU A 171 -6.37 -3.22 1.55
N PRO A 172 -5.20 -3.60 1.00
CA PRO A 172 -4.90 -4.97 0.61
C PRO A 172 -5.27 -5.98 1.69
N ARG A 173 -5.97 -7.04 1.32
CA ARG A 173 -6.25 -8.16 2.22
C ARG A 173 -5.98 -9.50 1.54
N ALA A 174 -5.54 -10.46 2.34
CA ALA A 174 -5.32 -11.85 1.90
C ALA A 174 -6.60 -12.71 1.92
N SER A 175 -7.67 -12.20 2.52
CA SER A 175 -8.93 -12.91 2.74
C SER A 175 -9.98 -12.64 1.66
N ASP A 176 -11.14 -13.28 1.82
CA ASP A 176 -12.26 -13.27 0.87
C ASP A 176 -12.69 -11.85 0.47
N THR A 177 -12.59 -11.55 -0.83
CA THR A 177 -13.03 -10.27 -1.42
C THR A 177 -14.54 -10.18 -1.61
N HIS A 178 -15.28 -11.28 -1.40
CA HIS A 178 -16.73 -11.32 -1.52
C HIS A 178 -17.46 -10.76 -0.30
N VAL A 179 -16.80 -10.60 0.84
CA VAL A 179 -17.36 -10.00 2.05
C VAL A 179 -16.77 -8.62 2.26
N LEU A 180 -17.58 -7.58 2.33
CA LEU A 180 -17.16 -6.21 2.59
C LEU A 180 -16.86 -6.03 4.08
N ARG A 181 -15.81 -5.28 4.39
CA ARG A 181 -15.57 -4.77 5.73
C ARG A 181 -16.44 -3.54 5.96
N ARG A 182 -16.73 -3.23 7.23
CA ARG A 182 -17.32 -1.95 7.62
C ARG A 182 -16.55 -0.75 7.09
N LEU A 183 -15.23 -0.85 7.07
CA LEU A 183 -14.36 0.19 6.51
C LEU A 183 -14.51 0.34 4.99
N ASP A 184 -14.77 -0.76 4.26
CA ASP A 184 -15.04 -0.68 2.82
C ASP A 184 -16.35 0.10 2.58
N LEU A 185 -17.41 -0.18 3.36
CA LEU A 185 -18.66 0.57 3.30
C LEU A 185 -18.50 2.05 3.65
N TYR A 186 -17.74 2.35 4.71
CA TYR A 186 -17.45 3.72 5.11
C TYR A 186 -16.77 4.48 3.96
N LEU A 187 -15.71 3.92 3.38
CA LEU A 187 -15.01 4.55 2.27
C LEU A 187 -15.89 4.71 1.04
N MET A 188 -16.69 3.68 0.70
CA MET A 188 -17.66 3.77 -0.39
C MET A 188 -18.68 4.88 -0.16
N HIS A 189 -19.21 5.03 1.07
CA HIS A 189 -20.11 6.12 1.42
C HIS A 189 -19.46 7.50 1.20
N LYS A 190 -18.17 7.66 1.54
CA LYS A 190 -17.43 8.91 1.30
C LYS A 190 -17.10 9.16 -0.18
N MET A 191 -17.21 8.14 -1.04
CA MET A 191 -16.99 8.23 -2.48
C MET A 191 -18.29 8.48 -3.27
N MET A 192 -19.46 8.38 -2.64
CA MET A 192 -20.77 8.64 -3.27
C MET A 192 -21.29 10.05 -3.00
#